data_AF-A0A814EJ21-F1
#
_entry.id   AF-A0A814EJ21-F1
#
_cell.length_a   1.000
_cell.length_b   1.000
_cell.length_c   1.000
_cell.angle_alpha   90.00
_cell.angle_beta   90.00
_cell.angle_gamma   90.00
#
_symmetry.space_group_name_H-M   'P 1'
#
loop_
_entity.id
_entity.type
_entity.pdbx_description
1 polymer ?
#
loop_
_entity_poly.entity_id
_entity_poly.type
_entity_poly.pdbx_seq_one_letter_code
_entity_poly.pdbx_strand_id
1 'polypeptide(L)'
;MHGMDVVNKPPDIGNDQSSSTSLSTVQRELSDDLPSLETVRHMIKYETSLRLSESVQELLDLYHKDDNAITVILDSIQQHVVEHFGYSHVNVLRSALSRFPDDQVIKEAFYIKHNKITQGLVNQGECARDVKLFTLDGQPTTLFSQIISDQPLILLAGSTT
;
A
#
# COMPACT_ATOMS: atom_id res chain seq x y z
N MET A 1 -20.63 -87.06 13.04
CA MET A 1 -21.29 -85.89 12.39
C MET A 1 -20.45 -84.68 12.77
N HIS A 2 -19.62 -84.20 11.83
CA HIS A 2 -19.78 -82.88 11.16
C HIS A 2 -19.56 -81.70 12.14
N GLY A 3 -18.62 -80.78 11.97
CA GLY A 3 -17.77 -80.45 10.83
C GLY A 3 -16.68 -79.44 11.24
N MET A 4 -15.81 -79.15 10.29
CA MET A 4 -14.70 -78.19 10.31
C MET A 4 -15.16 -76.74 10.44
N ASP A 5 -14.27 -75.85 10.89
CA ASP A 5 -13.94 -74.53 10.29
C ASP A 5 -12.94 -73.81 11.21
N VAL A 6 -11.63 -73.91 10.95
CA VAL A 6 -10.80 -73.06 10.07
C VAL A 6 -10.66 -71.61 10.59
N VAL A 7 -9.46 -71.35 11.11
CA VAL A 7 -8.94 -70.09 11.63
C VAL A 7 -8.80 -69.07 10.50
N ASN A 8 -9.52 -67.95 10.59
CA ASN A 8 -9.32 -66.80 9.71
C ASN A 8 -8.08 -66.01 10.16
N LYS A 9 -7.01 -66.12 9.37
CA LYS A 9 -5.81 -65.27 9.44
C LYS A 9 -6.08 -64.00 8.61
N PRO A 10 -5.90 -62.78 9.16
CA PRO A 10 -5.99 -61.57 8.36
C PRO A 10 -4.78 -61.44 7.41
N PRO A 11 -4.96 -60.81 6.23
CA PRO A 11 -3.96 -60.77 5.17
C PRO A 11 -2.83 -59.79 5.46
N ASP A 12 -1.64 -60.22 5.03
CA ASP A 12 -0.38 -59.49 4.97
C ASP A 12 -0.55 -58.32 3.97
N ILE A 13 -0.71 -57.10 4.47
CA ILE A 13 -0.75 -55.90 3.63
C ILE A 13 0.70 -55.46 3.43
N GLY A 14 1.15 -55.68 2.21
CA GLY A 14 2.47 -55.29 1.72
C GLY A 14 2.79 -53.84 2.07
N ASN A 15 4.01 -53.66 2.56
CA ASN A 15 4.63 -52.39 2.87
C ASN A 15 4.89 -51.64 1.56
N ASP A 16 3.87 -50.94 1.06
CA ASP A 16 4.00 -50.05 -0.08
C ASP A 16 4.97 -48.93 0.30
N GLN A 17 6.07 -48.88 -0.44
CA GLN A 17 7.05 -47.81 -0.44
C GLN A 17 6.36 -46.52 -0.92
N SER A 18 5.71 -45.86 0.02
CA SER A 18 5.30 -44.47 -0.12
C SER A 18 6.57 -43.65 -0.15
N SER A 19 7.05 -43.42 -1.37
CA SER A 19 8.06 -42.42 -1.71
C SER A 19 7.54 -41.06 -1.24
N SER A 20 7.89 -40.72 0.00
CA SER A 20 7.72 -39.39 0.56
C SER A 20 8.65 -38.47 -0.20
N THR A 21 8.11 -37.92 -1.29
CA THR A 21 8.71 -36.79 -1.99
C THR A 21 8.69 -35.65 -1.00
N SER A 22 9.79 -35.51 -0.26
CA SER A 22 10.01 -34.45 0.70
C SER A 22 10.10 -33.16 -0.10
N LEU A 23 8.98 -32.46 -0.23
CA LEU A 23 8.94 -31.05 -0.62
C LEU A 23 9.68 -30.30 0.48
N SER A 24 10.99 -30.12 0.29
CA SER A 24 11.77 -29.21 1.09
C SER A 24 11.23 -27.81 0.82
N THR A 25 10.29 -27.38 1.66
CA THR A 25 10.01 -25.97 1.88
C THR A 25 11.33 -25.36 2.33
N VAL A 26 12.08 -24.79 1.39
CA VAL A 26 13.24 -23.96 1.68
C VAL A 26 12.66 -22.80 2.49
N GLN A 27 12.77 -22.88 3.81
CA GLN A 27 12.49 -21.75 4.68
C GLN A 27 13.52 -20.70 4.30
N ARG A 28 13.08 -19.69 3.55
CA ARG A 28 13.90 -18.55 3.17
C ARG A 28 14.21 -17.80 4.46
N GLU A 29 15.43 -17.93 4.96
CA GLU A 29 15.87 -17.16 6.12
C GLU A 29 15.82 -15.67 5.79
N LEU A 30 15.07 -14.91 6.58
CA LEU A 30 14.97 -13.47 6.46
C LEU A 30 16.14 -12.83 7.21
N SER A 31 16.71 -11.78 6.62
CA SER A 31 17.82 -11.02 7.19
C SER A 31 17.33 -9.93 8.13
N ASP A 32 18.04 -9.76 9.25
CA ASP A 32 17.87 -8.64 10.18
C ASP A 32 18.83 -7.48 9.86
N ASP A 33 19.69 -7.62 8.84
CA ASP A 33 20.64 -6.59 8.45
C ASP A 33 19.95 -5.38 7.79
N LEU A 34 20.60 -4.23 7.88
CA LEU A 34 20.09 -3.01 7.24
C LEU A 34 20.31 -3.06 5.71
N PRO A 35 19.26 -2.86 4.88
CA PRO A 35 19.37 -2.86 3.43
C PRO A 35 20.23 -1.72 2.90
N SER A 36 20.86 -1.90 1.74
CA SER A 36 21.55 -0.80 1.04
C SER A 36 20.55 0.27 0.56
N LEU A 37 21.04 1.46 0.21
CA LEU A 37 20.22 2.53 -0.36
C LEU A 37 19.47 2.06 -1.61
N GLU A 38 20.14 1.31 -2.49
CA GLU A 38 19.53 0.80 -3.72
C GLU A 38 18.37 -0.17 -3.42
N THR A 39 18.58 -1.09 -2.47
CA THR A 39 17.52 -2.01 -2.03
C THR A 39 16.33 -1.23 -1.46
N VAL A 40 16.58 -0.23 -0.60
CA VAL A 40 15.50 0.61 -0.04
C VAL A 40 14.73 1.34 -1.13
N ARG A 41 15.40 1.90 -2.15
CA ARG A 41 14.72 2.53 -3.29
C ARG A 41 13.83 1.54 -4.04
N HIS A 42 14.29 0.30 -4.24
CA HIS A 42 13.47 -0.73 -4.87
C HIS A 42 12.27 -1.15 -4.01
N MET A 43 12.47 -1.30 -2.70
CA MET A 43 11.38 -1.59 -1.77
C MET A 43 10.31 -0.50 -1.80
N ILE A 44 10.70 0.78 -1.77
CA ILE A 44 9.77 1.92 -1.82
C ILE A 44 8.98 1.95 -3.13
N LYS A 45 9.66 1.76 -4.27
CA LYS A 45 8.97 1.72 -5.57
C LYS A 45 7.97 0.56 -5.64
N TYR A 46 8.36 -0.60 -5.12
CA TYR A 46 7.49 -1.77 -5.10
C TYR A 46 6.29 -1.57 -4.17
N GLU A 47 6.53 -1.07 -2.96
CA GLU A 47 5.48 -0.70 -2.01
C GLU A 47 4.48 0.29 -2.62
N THR A 48 4.98 1.34 -3.26
CA THR A 48 4.14 2.34 -3.95
C THR A 48 3.31 1.69 -5.05
N SER A 49 3.89 0.77 -5.83
CA SER A 49 3.16 0.06 -6.89
C SER A 49 2.05 -0.84 -6.34
N LEU A 50 2.27 -1.50 -5.20
CA LEU A 50 1.24 -2.30 -4.52
C LEU A 50 0.13 -1.39 -3.99
N ARG A 51 0.50 -0.28 -3.35
CA ARG A 51 -0.48 0.68 -2.82
C ARG A 51 -1.38 1.23 -3.91
N LEU A 52 -0.83 1.51 -5.09
CA LEU A 52 -1.55 2.04 -6.25
C LEU A 52 -2.25 0.96 -7.09
N SER A 53 -2.16 -0.32 -6.71
CA SER A 53 -2.88 -1.38 -7.41
C SER A 53 -4.39 -1.29 -7.18
N GLU A 54 -5.17 -1.67 -8.18
CA GLU A 54 -6.64 -1.59 -8.16
C GLU A 54 -7.24 -2.32 -6.94
N SER A 55 -6.78 -3.54 -6.66
CA SER A 55 -7.26 -4.34 -5.52
C SER A 55 -6.98 -3.70 -4.16
N VAL A 56 -5.84 -3.02 -4.01
CA VAL A 56 -5.53 -2.29 -2.77
C VAL A 56 -6.32 -1.00 -2.68
N GLN A 57 -6.48 -0.28 -3.79
CA GLN A 57 -7.31 0.94 -3.82
C GLN A 57 -8.77 0.62 -3.49
N GLU A 58 -9.34 -0.46 -4.02
CA GLU A 58 -10.69 -0.93 -3.66
C GLU A 58 -10.82 -1.24 -2.16
N LEU A 59 -9.80 -1.86 -1.55
CA LEU A 59 -9.78 -2.10 -0.11
C LEU A 59 -9.69 -0.80 0.69
N LEU A 60 -8.83 0.14 0.29
CA LEU A 60 -8.71 1.44 0.94
C LEU A 60 -10.01 2.25 0.82
N ASP A 61 -10.68 2.20 -0.32
CA ASP A 61 -11.97 2.84 -0.54
C ASP A 61 -13.08 2.18 0.29
N LEU A 62 -13.07 0.85 0.43
CA LEU A 62 -14.04 0.14 1.28
C LEU A 62 -13.90 0.54 2.76
N TYR A 63 -12.67 0.72 3.23
CA TYR A 63 -12.35 0.99 4.63
C TYR A 63 -12.00 2.46 4.94
N HIS A 64 -12.25 3.41 4.01
CA HIS A 64 -11.81 4.81 4.14
C HIS A 64 -12.31 5.57 5.39
N LYS A 65 -13.29 5.02 6.12
CA LYS A 65 -13.82 5.60 7.38
C LYS A 65 -13.28 4.92 8.65
N ASP A 66 -12.48 3.87 8.51
CA ASP A 66 -11.89 3.12 9.61
C ASP A 66 -10.37 3.24 9.57
N ASP A 67 -9.86 4.21 10.32
CA ASP A 67 -8.42 4.49 10.42
C ASP A 67 -7.61 3.26 10.88
N ASN A 68 -8.19 2.38 11.70
CA ASN A 68 -7.50 1.17 12.15
C ASN A 68 -7.38 0.16 11.01
N ALA A 69 -8.46 -0.05 10.25
CA ALA A 69 -8.43 -0.94 9.09
C ALA A 69 -7.43 -0.46 8.02
N ILE A 70 -7.42 0.85 7.74
CA ILE A 70 -6.44 1.45 6.82
C ILE A 70 -5.01 1.21 7.31
N THR A 71 -4.75 1.40 8.61
CA THR A 71 -3.44 1.14 9.21
C THR A 71 -3.01 -0.32 9.03
N VAL A 72 -3.91 -1.28 9.27
CA VAL A 72 -3.63 -2.71 9.11
C VAL A 72 -3.33 -3.08 7.65
N ILE A 73 -4.05 -2.49 6.69
CA ILE A 73 -3.80 -2.70 5.26
C ILE A 73 -2.39 -2.21 4.88
N LEU A 74 -2.06 -0.97 5.26
CA LEU A 74 -0.76 -0.38 4.95
C LEU A 74 0.39 -1.14 5.64
N ASP A 75 0.21 -1.57 6.87
CA ASP A 75 1.20 -2.38 7.60
C ASP A 75 1.42 -3.75 6.95
N SER A 76 0.35 -4.38 6.46
CA SER A 76 0.42 -5.65 5.74
C SER A 76 1.18 -5.51 4.42
N ILE A 77 0.97 -4.40 3.69
CA ILE A 77 1.71 -4.10 2.47
C ILE A 77 3.20 -3.91 2.78
N GLN A 78 3.53 -3.12 3.81
CA GLN A 78 4.92 -2.90 4.20
C GLN A 78 5.61 -4.20 4.62
N GLN A 79 4.93 -5.04 5.41
CA GLN A 79 5.44 -6.34 5.82
C GLN A 79 5.70 -7.25 4.60
N HIS A 80 4.74 -7.31 3.66
CA HIS A 80 4.89 -8.09 2.44
C HIS A 80 6.09 -7.64 1.60
N VAL A 81 6.30 -6.33 1.45
CA VAL A 81 7.46 -5.77 0.73
C VAL A 81 8.76 -6.18 1.40
N VAL A 82 8.82 -6.08 2.72
CA VAL A 82 10.03 -6.39 3.49
C VAL A 82 10.41 -7.88 3.35
N GLU A 83 9.42 -8.76 3.48
CA GLU A 83 9.61 -10.20 3.27
C GLU A 83 9.98 -10.55 1.83
N HIS A 84 9.36 -9.90 0.84
CA HIS A 84 9.67 -10.09 -0.58
C HIS A 84 11.16 -9.86 -0.88
N PHE A 85 11.74 -8.84 -0.26
CA PHE A 85 13.14 -8.47 -0.38
C PHE A 85 14.08 -9.24 0.58
N GLY A 86 13.54 -10.17 1.37
CA GLY A 86 14.33 -11.05 2.25
C GLY A 86 14.67 -10.45 3.60
N TYR A 87 13.86 -9.51 4.10
CA TYR A 87 14.00 -8.90 5.43
C TYR A 87 12.86 -9.31 6.35
N SER A 88 13.08 -9.22 7.65
CA SER A 88 12.13 -9.64 8.69
C SER A 88 11.24 -8.51 9.22
N HIS A 89 11.78 -7.28 9.24
CA HIS A 89 11.20 -6.18 10.02
C HIS A 89 10.89 -4.93 9.19
N VAL A 90 9.64 -4.45 9.25
CA VAL A 90 9.20 -3.19 8.61
C VAL A 90 10.03 -1.96 8.98
N ASN A 91 10.75 -2.00 10.10
CA ASN A 91 11.65 -0.94 10.51
C ASN A 91 12.76 -0.66 9.49
N VAL A 92 13.15 -1.65 8.65
CA VAL A 92 14.12 -1.41 7.58
C VAL A 92 13.61 -0.40 6.54
N LEU A 93 12.29 -0.40 6.28
CA LEU A 93 11.62 0.53 5.39
C LEU A 93 11.24 1.81 6.12
N ARG A 94 10.66 1.72 7.33
CA ARG A 94 10.21 2.88 8.12
C ARG A 94 11.36 3.79 8.57
N SER A 95 12.58 3.27 8.67
CA SER A 95 13.79 4.06 8.96
C SER A 95 14.46 4.66 7.72
N ALA A 96 13.92 4.45 6.51
CA ALA A 96 14.56 4.90 5.27
C ALA A 96 14.85 6.41 5.27
N LEU A 97 13.88 7.24 5.70
CA LEU A 97 14.04 8.69 5.71
C LEU A 97 15.13 9.18 6.68
N SER A 98 15.29 8.54 7.84
CA SER A 98 16.35 8.90 8.80
C SER A 98 17.72 8.42 8.34
N ARG A 99 17.77 7.30 7.63
CA ARG A 99 19.02 6.70 7.13
C ARG A 99 19.54 7.40 5.87
N PHE A 100 18.64 7.90 5.03
CA PHE A 100 18.97 8.48 3.73
C PHE A 100 18.21 9.80 3.51
N PRO A 101 18.44 10.83 4.34
CA PRO A 101 17.66 12.06 4.31
C PRO A 101 17.84 12.85 3.02
N ASP A 102 18.96 12.69 2.31
CA ASP A 102 19.25 13.43 1.07
C ASP A 102 18.71 12.76 -0.20
N ASP A 103 18.14 11.57 -0.07
CA ASP A 103 17.61 10.83 -1.20
C ASP A 103 16.23 11.32 -1.62
N GLN A 104 16.12 11.77 -2.88
CA GLN A 104 14.87 12.35 -3.40
C GLN A 104 13.74 11.32 -3.49
N VAL A 105 14.02 10.08 -3.89
CA VAL A 105 13.00 9.02 -4.03
C VAL A 105 12.42 8.69 -2.65
N ILE A 106 13.28 8.59 -1.64
CA ILE A 106 12.86 8.35 -0.26
C ILE A 106 12.07 9.55 0.26
N LYS A 107 12.56 10.78 0.06
CA LYS A 107 11.84 11.99 0.46
C LYS A 107 10.43 12.02 -0.13
N GLU A 108 10.29 11.81 -1.43
CA GLU A 108 8.99 11.85 -2.12
C GLU A 108 8.02 10.78 -1.64
N ALA A 109 8.51 9.56 -1.36
CA ALA A 109 7.65 8.48 -0.89
C ALA A 109 7.11 8.71 0.53
N PHE A 110 7.90 9.37 1.39
CA PHE A 110 7.48 9.76 2.74
C PHE A 110 6.85 11.15 2.80
N TYR A 111 6.80 11.86 1.68
CA TYR A 111 6.16 13.16 1.58
C TYR A 111 4.65 12.97 1.58
N ILE A 112 4.11 12.81 2.80
CA ILE A 112 2.69 13.00 3.08
C ILE A 112 2.45 14.51 3.01
N LYS A 113 2.51 15.09 1.80
CA LYS A 113 1.87 16.40 1.63
C LYS A 113 0.43 16.16 2.01
N HIS A 114 -0.07 16.95 2.93
CA HIS A 114 -1.45 16.97 3.39
C HIS A 114 -2.42 17.25 2.23
N ASN A 115 -2.51 16.37 1.23
CA ASN A 115 -3.64 16.24 0.32
C ASN A 115 -4.78 15.58 1.11
N LYS A 116 -5.14 16.19 2.25
CA LYS A 116 -6.51 16.12 2.73
C LYS A 116 -7.31 16.95 1.74
N ILE A 117 -7.59 16.38 0.56
CA ILE A 117 -8.69 16.85 -0.27
C ILE A 117 -9.92 16.54 0.57
N THR A 118 -10.25 17.48 1.44
CA THR A 118 -11.52 17.51 2.12
C THR A 118 -12.49 18.05 1.10
N GLN A 119 -13.63 17.39 0.93
CA GLN A 119 -14.71 17.94 0.14
C GLN A 119 -15.00 19.34 0.69
N GLY A 120 -14.82 20.35 -0.16
CA GLY A 120 -15.06 21.73 0.22
C GLY A 120 -16.53 21.95 0.53
N LEU A 121 -16.85 23.08 1.16
CA LEU A 121 -18.22 23.48 1.52
C LEU A 121 -19.16 23.74 0.32
N VAL A 122 -18.72 23.46 -0.90
CA VAL A 122 -19.45 23.72 -2.14
C VAL A 122 -19.87 22.38 -2.74
N ASN A 123 -21.18 22.15 -2.81
CA ASN A 123 -21.72 20.95 -3.44
C ASN A 123 -21.93 21.16 -4.95
N GLN A 124 -21.98 20.05 -5.69
CA GLN A 124 -22.34 20.09 -7.10
C GLN A 124 -23.75 20.70 -7.27
N GLY A 125 -23.86 21.68 -8.18
CA GLY A 125 -25.11 22.39 -8.45
C GLY A 125 -25.31 23.65 -7.59
N GLU A 126 -24.48 23.90 -6.58
CA GLU A 126 -24.47 25.17 -5.86
C GLU A 126 -23.79 26.27 -6.67
N CYS A 127 -24.28 27.50 -6.56
CA CYS A 127 -23.60 28.65 -7.14
C CYS A 127 -22.28 28.90 -6.41
N ALA A 128 -21.19 29.03 -7.18
CA ALA A 128 -19.91 29.46 -6.64
C ALA A 128 -20.06 30.83 -5.94
N ARG A 129 -19.29 31.05 -4.86
CA ARG A 129 -19.22 32.36 -4.21
C ARG A 129 -18.21 33.22 -4.95
N ASP A 130 -18.47 34.51 -5.10
CA ASP A 130 -17.46 35.44 -5.58
C ASP A 130 -16.45 35.72 -4.46
N VAL A 131 -15.25 35.16 -4.60
CA VAL A 131 -14.18 35.25 -3.59
C VAL A 131 -13.19 36.34 -3.99
N LYS A 132 -12.69 37.12 -3.02
CA LYS A 132 -11.59 38.05 -3.25
C LYS A 132 -10.29 37.28 -3.48
N LEU A 133 -9.60 37.63 -4.56
CA LEU A 133 -8.32 37.07 -4.95
C LEU A 133 -7.29 38.19 -5.05
N PHE A 134 -6.03 37.81 -5.08
CA PHE A 134 -4.94 38.72 -5.42
C PHE A 134 -4.20 38.16 -6.63
N THR A 135 -3.87 39.03 -7.58
CA THR A 135 -3.00 38.65 -8.70
C THR A 135 -1.57 38.46 -8.19
N LEU A 136 -0.70 37.89 -9.05
CA LEU A 136 0.73 37.76 -8.73
C LEU A 136 1.40 39.11 -8.48
N ASP A 137 0.86 40.18 -9.06
CA ASP A 137 1.31 41.56 -8.86
C ASP A 137 0.71 42.22 -7.60
N GLY A 138 0.01 41.45 -6.77
CA GLY A 138 -0.60 41.92 -5.52
C GLY A 138 -1.84 42.79 -5.70
N GLN A 139 -2.41 42.86 -6.91
CA GLN A 139 -3.62 43.65 -7.15
C GLN A 139 -4.87 42.87 -6.72
N PRO A 140 -5.83 43.51 -6.02
CA PRO A 140 -7.07 42.86 -5.62
C PRO A 140 -7.96 42.60 -6.85
N THR A 141 -8.54 41.42 -6.92
CA THR A 141 -9.50 40.99 -7.95
C THR A 141 -10.58 40.11 -7.32
N THR A 142 -11.59 39.69 -8.07
CA THR A 142 -12.55 38.67 -7.63
C THR A 142 -12.54 37.45 -8.55
N LEU A 143 -13.14 36.33 -8.12
CA LEU A 143 -13.24 35.12 -8.91
C LEU A 143 -14.01 35.38 -10.21
N PHE A 144 -15.14 36.08 -10.10
CA PHE A 144 -16.04 36.31 -11.23
C PHE A 144 -15.52 37.35 -12.22
N SER A 145 -14.65 38.27 -11.78
CA SER A 145 -13.99 39.18 -12.72
C SER A 145 -12.97 38.49 -13.62
N GLN A 146 -12.57 37.25 -13.30
CA GLN A 146 -11.68 36.42 -14.11
C GLN A 146 -12.45 35.42 -15.00
N ILE A 147 -13.78 35.33 -14.85
CA ILE A 147 -14.61 34.49 -15.73
C ILE A 147 -14.80 35.21 -17.06
N ILE A 148 -14.17 34.67 -18.10
CA ILE A 148 -14.46 35.05 -19.48
C ILE A 148 -15.67 34.20 -19.92
N SER A 149 -16.71 34.86 -20.44
CA SER A 149 -17.96 34.21 -20.87
C SER A 149 -17.70 32.95 -21.71
N ASP A 150 -18.45 31.89 -21.44
CA ASP A 150 -18.44 30.57 -22.10
C ASP A 150 -17.22 29.66 -21.89
N GLN A 151 -16.30 29.97 -20.96
CA GLN A 151 -15.20 29.06 -20.62
C GLN A 151 -15.32 28.47 -19.20
N PRO A 152 -15.09 27.14 -19.04
CA PRO A 152 -15.01 26.55 -17.71
C PRO A 152 -13.80 27.10 -16.97
N LEU A 153 -14.03 27.61 -15.76
CA LEU A 153 -12.96 28.08 -14.87
C LEU A 153 -12.51 26.94 -13.96
N ILE A 154 -11.22 26.63 -13.97
CA ILE A 154 -10.59 25.67 -13.06
C ILE A 154 -9.70 26.46 -12.09
N LEU A 155 -9.96 26.33 -10.79
CA LEU A 155 -9.13 26.94 -9.75
C LEU A 155 -8.28 25.87 -9.07
N LEU A 156 -6.96 26.01 -9.17
CA LEU A 156 -5.99 25.17 -8.48
C LEU A 156 -5.34 25.99 -7.37
N ALA A 157 -5.50 25.54 -6.13
CA ALA A 157 -4.86 26.15 -4.98
C ALA A 157 -3.76 25.23 -4.44
N GLY A 158 -2.57 25.79 -4.22
CA GLY A 158 -1.44 25.09 -3.62
C GLY A 158 -0.79 25.97 -2.56
N SER A 159 -0.43 25.38 -1.43
CA SER A 159 0.39 26.04 -0.42
C SER A 159 1.84 25.57 -0.54
N THR A 160 2.76 26.53 -0.54
CA THR A 160 4.19 26.31 -0.34
C THR A 160 4.53 26.88 1.03
N THR A 161 4.61 26.00 2.02
CA THR A 161 5.25 26.28 3.32
C THR A 161 6.74 26.03 3.21
#